data_AF-A0A4V1V3H2-F1
#
_entry.id   AF-A0A4V1V3H2-F1
#
_cell.length_a   1.000
_cell.length_b   1.000
_cell.length_c   1.000
_cell.angle_alpha   90.00
_cell.angle_beta   90.00
_cell.angle_gamma   90.00
#
_symmetry.space_group_name_H-M   'P 1'
#
loop_
_entity.id
_entity.type
_entity.pdbx_description
1 polymer ?
#
loop_
_entity_poly.entity_id
_entity_poly.type
_entity_poly.pdbx_seq_one_letter_code
_entity_poly.pdbx_strand_id
1 'polypeptide(L)'
;MHVVVTGAAGNLGTKAIEMLQGAAWCERITGIDVVPFTASGKATSVVADLVDPYDERWIKPVREAQGIVHYASANPAPTGTWAE
;
A
#
# COMPACT_ATOMS: atom_id res chain seq x y z
N MET A 1 7.75 13.38 -0.02
CA MET A 1 7.23 12.42 -1.03
C MET A 1 6.09 11.59 -0.47
N HIS A 2 5.09 11.27 -1.30
CA HIS A 2 3.98 10.36 -1.01
C HIS A 2 4.22 8.99 -1.63
N VAL A 3 4.18 7.95 -0.79
CA VAL A 3 4.33 6.54 -1.19
C VAL A 3 3.06 5.77 -0.87
N VAL A 4 2.59 4.95 -1.80
CA VAL A 4 1.52 3.98 -1.58
C VAL A 4 2.11 2.59 -1.32
N VAL A 5 1.56 1.87 -0.35
CA VAL A 5 1.90 0.47 -0.06
C VAL A 5 0.63 -0.36 -0.18
N THR A 6 0.59 -1.33 -1.09
CA THR A 6 -0.53 -2.30 -1.17
C THR A 6 -0.19 -3.57 -0.40
N GLY A 7 -1.19 -4.30 0.08
CA GLY A 7 -0.97 -5.42 1.00
C GLY A 7 -0.45 -4.92 2.36
N ALA A 8 -0.90 -3.72 2.74
CA ALA A 8 -0.37 -2.96 3.88
C ALA A 8 -0.59 -3.64 5.23
N ALA A 9 -1.62 -4.46 5.38
CA ALA A 9 -1.86 -5.24 6.60
C ALA A 9 -1.01 -6.51 6.65
N GLY A 10 -0.38 -6.90 5.54
CA GLY A 10 0.51 -8.04 5.44
C GLY A 10 1.88 -7.82 6.10
N ASN A 11 2.65 -8.90 6.23
CA ASN A 11 3.99 -8.90 6.86
C ASN A 11 4.97 -7.96 6.15
N LEU A 12 5.04 -8.01 4.82
CA LEU A 12 5.92 -7.12 4.05
C LEU A 12 5.40 -5.68 4.01
N GLY A 13 4.09 -5.49 3.91
CA GLY A 13 3.45 -4.17 3.93
C GLY A 13 3.73 -3.41 5.23
N THR A 14 3.53 -4.06 6.37
CA THR A 14 3.80 -3.46 7.69
C THR A 14 5.27 -3.04 7.83
N LYS A 15 6.21 -3.89 7.42
CA LYS A 15 7.65 -3.59 7.46
C LYS A 15 8.04 -2.46 6.51
N ALA A 16 7.46 -2.41 5.31
CA ALA A 16 7.70 -1.33 4.36
C ALA A 16 7.19 0.01 4.91
N ILE A 17 6.01 0.02 5.53
CA ILE A 17 5.47 1.21 6.20
C ILE A 17 6.43 1.65 7.30
N GLU A 18 6.86 0.75 8.19
CA GLU A 18 7.79 1.07 9.29
C GLU A 18 9.10 1.67 8.77
N MET A 19 9.70 1.08 7.72
CA MET A 19 10.90 1.63 7.08
C MET A 19 10.66 3.05 6.52
N LEU A 20 9.53 3.27 5.85
CA LEU A 20 9.17 4.57 5.27
C LEU A 20 8.90 5.64 6.34
N GLN A 21 8.46 5.27 7.54
CA GLN A 21 8.30 6.21 8.64
C GLN A 21 9.63 6.89 8.98
N GLY A 22 10.72 6.11 9.03
CA GLY A 22 12.06 6.60 9.34
C GLY A 22 12.74 7.35 8.18
N ALA A 23 12.24 7.20 6.95
CA ALA A 23 12.82 7.84 5.78
C ALA A 23 12.53 9.35 5.74
N ALA A 24 13.58 10.18 5.76
CA ALA A 24 13.45 11.64 5.74
C ALA A 24 12.78 12.18 4.46
N TRP A 25 12.94 11.48 3.34
CA TRP A 25 12.35 11.86 2.05
C TRP A 25 10.87 11.48 1.92
N CYS A 26 10.39 10.54 2.75
CA CYS A 26 9.00 10.11 2.76
C CYS A 26 8.22 10.96 3.76
N GLU A 27 7.23 11.69 3.28
CA GLU A 27 6.43 12.65 4.07
C GLU A 27 5.02 12.12 4.33
N ARG A 28 4.50 11.28 3.42
CA ARG A 28 3.17 10.69 3.51
C ARG A 28 3.19 9.26 3.01
N ILE A 29 2.49 8.38 3.71
CA ILE A 29 2.32 6.98 3.33
C ILE A 29 0.83 6.69 3.26
N THR A 30 0.37 6.02 2.21
CA THR A 30 -0.99 5.49 2.15
C THR A 30 -0.92 3.98 2.03
N GLY A 31 -1.27 3.28 3.10
CA GLY A 31 -1.39 1.83 3.10
C GLY A 31 -2.78 1.41 2.63
N ILE A 32 -2.84 0.47 1.69
CA ILE A 32 -4.07 -0.06 1.10
C ILE A 32 -4.11 -1.57 1.34
N ASP A 33 -5.22 -2.05 1.88
CA ASP A 33 -5.46 -3.47 2.08
C ASP A 33 -6.97 -3.77 2.07
N VAL A 34 -7.36 -5.02 1.83
CA VAL A 34 -8.75 -5.48 1.99
C VAL A 34 -9.08 -5.72 3.47
N VAL A 35 -8.06 -5.96 4.30
CA VAL A 35 -8.18 -6.13 5.75
C VAL A 35 -7.99 -4.78 6.47
N PRO A 36 -8.89 -4.40 7.38
CA PRO A 36 -8.69 -3.21 8.21
C PRO A 36 -7.42 -3.29 9.05
N PHE A 37 -6.67 -2.19 9.11
CA PHE A 37 -5.49 -2.06 9.97
C PHE A 37 -5.33 -0.63 10.49
N THR A 38 -4.63 -0.51 11.62
CA THR A 38 -4.32 0.78 12.23
C THR A 38 -3.03 1.33 11.63
N ALA A 39 -3.08 2.58 11.16
CA ALA A 39 -1.91 3.34 10.75
C ALA A 39 -1.56 4.41 11.79
N SER A 40 -0.32 4.87 11.80
CA SER A 40 0.17 5.93 12.69
C SER A 40 1.23 6.79 12.00
N GLY A 41 1.65 7.89 12.61
CA GLY A 41 2.71 8.75 12.08
C GLY A 41 2.36 9.31 10.69
N LYS A 42 3.24 9.08 9.71
CA LYS A 42 3.06 9.53 8.32
C LYS A 42 2.04 8.71 7.52
N ALA A 43 1.56 7.59 8.07
CA ALA A 43 0.74 6.63 7.38
C ALA A 43 -0.75 6.83 7.62
N THR A 44 -1.54 6.66 6.57
CA THR A 44 -3.00 6.49 6.63
C THR A 44 -3.38 5.10 6.12
N SER A 45 -4.46 4.53 6.64
CA SER A 45 -5.02 3.27 6.16
C SER A 45 -6.24 3.50 5.27
N VAL A 46 -6.31 2.75 4.19
CA VAL A 46 -7.44 2.69 3.26
C VAL A 46 -7.84 1.24 3.12
N VAL A 47 -9.11 0.95 3.40
CA VAL A 47 -9.68 -0.39 3.19
C VAL A 47 -10.36 -0.42 1.83
N ALA A 48 -9.76 -1.14 0.88
CA ALA A 48 -10.22 -1.23 -0.50
C ALA A 48 -9.68 -2.51 -1.18
N ASP A 49 -10.42 -2.99 -2.17
CA ASP A 49 -10.02 -4.12 -3.02
C ASP A 49 -9.53 -3.59 -4.37
N LEU A 50 -8.31 -3.99 -4.77
CA LEU A 50 -7.69 -3.57 -6.02
C LEU A 50 -8.31 -4.27 -7.24
N VAL A 51 -9.07 -5.35 -7.05
CA VAL A 51 -9.75 -6.07 -8.12
C VAL A 51 -10.88 -5.23 -8.73
N ASP A 52 -11.46 -4.29 -7.97
CA ASP A 52 -12.45 -3.34 -8.50
C ASP A 52 -11.75 -2.16 -9.20
N PRO A 53 -11.80 -2.06 -10.54
CA PRO A 53 -11.12 -1.00 -11.29
C PRO A 53 -11.84 0.35 -11.23
N TYR A 54 -12.96 0.45 -10.51
CA TYR A 54 -13.74 1.69 -10.34
C TYR A 54 -13.71 2.20 -8.89
N ASP A 55 -13.03 1.51 -7.98
CA ASP A 55 -12.96 1.93 -6.57
C ASP A 55 -11.98 3.10 -6.38
N GLU A 56 -12.53 4.31 -6.39
CA GLU A 56 -11.79 5.56 -6.19
C GLU A 56 -11.02 5.62 -4.86
N ARG A 57 -11.36 4.80 -3.86
CA ARG A 57 -10.64 4.74 -2.58
C ARG A 57 -9.19 4.34 -2.77
N TRP A 58 -8.89 3.40 -3.67
CA TRP A 58 -7.51 3.02 -3.98
C TRP A 58 -6.96 3.75 -5.21
N ILE A 59 -7.80 4.04 -6.22
CA ILE A 59 -7.36 4.67 -7.47
C ILE A 59 -6.82 6.07 -7.21
N LYS A 60 -7.55 6.89 -6.45
CA LYS A 60 -7.13 8.27 -6.16
C LYS A 60 -5.76 8.36 -5.49
N PRO A 61 -5.49 7.69 -4.35
CA PRO A 61 -4.17 7.76 -3.74
C PRO A 61 -3.07 7.17 -4.62
N VAL A 62 -3.35 6.14 -5.43
CA VAL A 62 -2.39 5.60 -6.41
C VAL A 62 -2.03 6.63 -7.49
N ARG A 63 -3.01 7.36 -8.02
CA ARG A 63 -2.77 8.43 -9.02
C ARG A 63 -1.99 9.61 -8.46
N GLU A 64 -2.17 9.92 -7.19
CA GLU A 64 -1.47 11.00 -6.50
C GLU A 64 -0.07 10.58 -6.01
N ALA A 65 0.23 9.28 -5.97
CA ALA A 65 1.47 8.75 -5.44
C ALA A 65 2.66 9.07 -6.35
N GLN A 66 3.79 9.33 -5.70
CA GLN A 66 5.07 9.52 -6.40
C GLN A 66 5.91 8.24 -6.38
N GLY A 67 5.51 7.25 -5.58
CA GLY A 67 6.10 5.91 -5.54
C GLY A 67 5.08 4.88 -5.04
N ILE A 68 5.19 3.65 -5.53
CA ILE A 68 4.29 2.55 -5.18
C ILE A 68 5.14 1.33 -4.81
N VAL A 69 4.85 0.76 -3.64
CA VAL A 69 5.35 -0.55 -3.22
C VAL A 69 4.15 -1.51 -3.26
N HIS A 70 4.19 -2.49 -4.15
CA HIS A 70 3.07 -3.38 -4.38
C HIS A 70 3.33 -4.78 -3.82
N TYR A 71 2.61 -5.15 -2.76
CA TYR A 71 2.64 -6.51 -2.18
C TYR A 71 1.28 -7.20 -2.14
N ALA A 72 0.19 -6.51 -2.48
CA ALA A 72 -1.10 -7.16 -2.65
C ALA A 72 -1.00 -8.19 -3.78
N SER A 73 -1.34 -9.45 -3.50
CA SER A 73 -1.43 -10.50 -4.50
C SER A 73 -2.43 -11.53 -3.99
N ALA A 74 -3.24 -12.09 -4.90
CA ALA A 74 -4.15 -13.17 -4.58
C ALA A 74 -3.38 -14.47 -4.27
N ASN A 75 -2.23 -14.68 -4.92
CA ASN A 75 -1.37 -15.84 -4.74
C ASN A 75 0.10 -15.43 -4.55
N PRO A 76 0.52 -15.09 -3.31
CA PRO A 76 1.84 -14.53 -3.07
C PRO A 76 2.95 -15.55 -3.37
N ALA A 77 3.65 -15.34 -4.48
CA ALA A 77 4.82 -16.08 -4.88
C ALA A 77 5.95 -15.12 -5.27
N PRO A 78 7.22 -15.34 -4.85
CA PRO A 78 8.34 -14.47 -5.22
C PRO A 78 8.57 -14.34 -6.73
N THR A 79 8.06 -15.31 -7.49
CA THR A 79 8.16 -15.39 -8.96
C THR A 79 6.81 -15.16 -9.65
N GLY A 80 5.77 -14.79 -8.89
CA GLY A 80 4.44 -14.51 -9.45
C GLY A 80 4.46 -13.28 -10.34
N THR A 81 3.72 -13.33 -11.43
CA THR A 81 3.53 -12.17 -12.30
C THR A 81 2.48 -11.22 -11.72
N TRP A 82 2.38 -10.01 -12.26
CA TRP A 82 1.34 -9.05 -11.87
C TRP A 82 -0.10 -9.57 -12.12
N ALA A 83 -0.27 -10.50 -13.07
CA ALA A 83 -1.58 -11.02 -13.45
C ALA A 83 -2.06 -12.20 -12.60
N GLU A 84 -1.19 -12.73 -11.73
CA GLU A 84 -1.40 -13.93 -10.90
C GLU A 84 -1.59 -13.58 -9.42
#